data_AF-A0A8S1T4A9-F1
#
_entry.id   AF-A0A8S1T4A9-F1
#
_cell.length_a   1.000
_cell.length_b   1.000
_cell.length_c   1.000
_cell.angle_alpha   90.00
_cell.angle_beta   90.00
_cell.angle_gamma   90.00
#
_symmetry.space_group_name_H-M   'P 1'
#
loop_
_entity.id
_entity.type
_entity.pdbx_description
1 polymer ?
#
loop_
_entity_poly.entity_id
_entity_poly.type
_entity_poly.pdbx_seq_one_letter_code
_entity_poly.pdbx_strand_id
1 'polypeptide(L)'
;MQQTNMLSKIFLCVNKDGQAEFINYDSMLQGETIQLLCKGCYEKKSLENSKALPQGKAFDEAQQQFNLVWNRIETKINKISELVQQAQVFRSQFLSFFDQFFSYLDQWQRSLTNLNEKSKKIYELNYFNTKLIQQQEKLFNSSNQIYITKLCNRFRDFNLNCQREQQKFSILLTQLIKETQNIVPNQIQNVVPDQTQNVVPDQKIELKIDSIVPQQECCLNIAFNSSNSIMISTQVFNILTWTFNMGKIKTQQSLIKHKDWVNCIVYSKEKEVFFSGSDDKTIIIWQLQENGWRSSKPFEKHQVNCLLLNQKEDQLFSCGNNHQIIVWKINLEMNELIYQYELNKHKSSVFSMSLNQSESTLVSCGDEKHEIIVWEKGKDNKMKFKYFVKQQQSQNYFGKKLFFLSEKIFIWVTATKEVDKIFVFEIKNEVFQENQQKTIELIQEKEQDDMFLFPIIREKNSNMIIIRHKTHIYFLKDLGSGKLKIAQQINCETTHIYGTITNNLSHLLYWDNKTGGYKIYQIKQTEQFLNL
;
A
#
# COMPACT_ATOMS: atom_id res chain seq x y z
N MET A 1 -13.64 48.13 -35.66
CA MET A 1 -14.16 48.42 -34.30
C MET A 1 -15.63 48.03 -34.25
N GLN A 2 -16.04 47.44 -33.13
CA GLN A 2 -17.40 47.03 -32.70
C GLN A 2 -17.94 45.66 -33.18
N GLN A 3 -17.69 44.65 -32.31
CA GLN A 3 -18.64 43.69 -31.70
C GLN A 3 -20.11 43.82 -32.15
N THR A 4 -20.95 42.77 -32.34
CA THR A 4 -21.09 41.49 -31.62
C THR A 4 -22.17 40.63 -32.30
N ASN A 5 -22.15 39.31 -32.04
CA ASN A 5 -23.27 38.36 -32.08
C ASN A 5 -23.95 38.00 -33.42
N MET A 6 -23.27 37.14 -34.20
CA MET A 6 -24.00 36.11 -34.96
C MET A 6 -24.23 34.91 -34.04
N LEU A 7 -25.30 34.96 -33.25
CA LEU A 7 -25.90 33.75 -32.67
C LEU A 7 -26.36 32.89 -33.85
N SER A 8 -25.58 31.87 -34.21
CA SER A 8 -26.06 30.77 -35.03
C SER A 8 -27.22 30.12 -34.30
N LYS A 9 -28.46 30.49 -34.63
CA LYS A 9 -29.67 29.86 -34.07
C LYS A 9 -29.74 28.44 -34.61
N ILE A 10 -29.26 27.50 -33.81
CA ILE A 10 -29.45 26.07 -34.03
C ILE A 10 -30.87 25.76 -33.57
N PHE A 11 -31.74 25.36 -34.51
CA PHE A 11 -33.09 24.91 -34.17
C PHE A 11 -33.10 23.39 -34.02
N LEU A 12 -33.50 22.93 -32.84
CA LEU A 12 -33.70 21.53 -32.49
C LEU A 12 -35.16 21.18 -32.75
N CYS A 13 -35.42 20.27 -33.69
CA CYS A 13 -36.71 19.61 -33.80
C CYS A 13 -36.62 18.26 -33.11
N VAL A 14 -37.57 18.00 -32.21
CA VAL A 14 -37.70 16.72 -31.52
C VAL A 14 -38.81 15.94 -32.23
N ASN A 15 -38.49 14.75 -32.73
CA ASN A 15 -39.50 13.90 -33.36
C ASN A 15 -40.43 13.28 -32.28
N LYS A 16 -41.49 12.57 -32.71
CA LYS A 16 -42.47 11.95 -31.79
C LYS A 16 -41.87 10.93 -30.82
N ASP A 17 -40.64 10.48 -31.07
CA ASP A 17 -39.91 9.50 -30.28
C ASP A 17 -38.80 10.14 -29.41
N GLY A 18 -38.77 11.48 -29.29
CA GLY A 18 -37.88 12.19 -28.36
C GLY A 18 -36.45 12.39 -28.86
N GLN A 19 -36.15 12.07 -30.13
CA GLN A 19 -34.82 12.30 -30.70
C GLN A 19 -34.67 13.72 -31.23
N ALA A 20 -33.58 14.37 -30.82
CA ALA A 20 -33.18 15.70 -31.23
C ALA A 20 -32.37 15.64 -32.54
N GLU A 21 -32.92 16.16 -33.64
CA GLU A 21 -32.19 16.29 -34.91
C GLU A 21 -31.77 17.74 -35.16
N PHE A 22 -30.54 17.91 -35.69
CA PHE A 22 -30.03 19.20 -36.13
C PHE A 22 -30.59 19.55 -37.50
N ILE A 23 -31.30 20.68 -37.59
CA ILE A 23 -31.78 21.23 -38.86
C ILE A 23 -30.64 22.06 -39.46
N ASN A 24 -30.22 21.74 -40.68
CA ASN A 24 -29.26 22.57 -41.40
C ASN A 24 -30.00 23.58 -42.30
N TYR A 25 -29.49 24.81 -42.35
CA TYR A 25 -30.06 25.93 -43.06
C TYR A 25 -29.59 25.86 -44.52
N ASP A 26 -30.50 25.69 -45.48
CA ASP A 26 -30.15 25.91 -46.89
C ASP A 26 -30.61 27.31 -47.31
N SER A 27 -29.66 28.12 -47.76
CA SER A 27 -29.86 29.51 -48.18
C SER A 27 -30.13 29.63 -49.69
N MET A 28 -30.36 28.52 -50.40
CA MET A 28 -30.50 28.50 -51.86
C MET A 28 -31.94 28.32 -52.41
N LEU A 29 -33.00 28.56 -51.64
CA LEU A 29 -34.36 28.60 -52.18
C LEU A 29 -34.90 30.04 -52.18
N GLN A 30 -34.81 30.69 -53.34
CA GLN A 30 -35.58 31.90 -53.62
C GLN A 30 -37.07 31.53 -53.72
N GLY A 31 -37.88 31.97 -52.76
CA GLY A 31 -39.35 31.83 -52.78
C GLY A 31 -39.98 31.78 -51.39
N GLU A 32 -40.92 32.67 -51.11
CA GLU A 32 -41.40 33.15 -49.80
C GLU A 32 -42.19 32.16 -48.91
N THR A 33 -41.83 30.88 -48.80
CA THR A 33 -42.40 30.01 -47.74
C THR A 33 -41.35 29.12 -47.11
N ILE A 34 -41.02 29.43 -45.85
CA ILE A 34 -40.10 28.65 -45.03
C ILE A 34 -40.85 27.41 -44.53
N GLN A 35 -40.47 26.22 -45.01
CA GLN A 35 -40.88 24.95 -44.40
C GLN A 35 -39.66 24.21 -43.88
N LEU A 36 -39.73 23.77 -42.62
CA LEU A 36 -38.69 22.97 -41.97
C LEU A 36 -38.88 21.50 -42.37
N LEU A 37 -37.84 20.87 -42.92
CA LEU A 37 -37.81 19.45 -43.26
C LEU A 37 -36.83 18.71 -42.34
N CYS A 38 -37.22 17.53 -41.84
CA CYS A 38 -36.28 16.66 -41.14
C CYS A 38 -35.34 15.97 -42.14
N LYS A 39 -34.18 15.50 -41.65
CA LYS A 39 -33.11 14.94 -42.49
C LYS A 39 -33.59 13.74 -43.33
N GLY A 40 -34.47 12.91 -42.76
CA GLY A 40 -35.05 11.75 -43.46
C GLY A 40 -36.04 12.11 -44.59
N CYS A 41 -36.70 13.27 -44.54
CA CYS A 41 -37.58 13.75 -45.63
C CYS A 41 -36.77 14.40 -46.76
N TYR A 42 -35.66 15.06 -46.41
CA TYR A 42 -34.73 15.64 -47.38
C TYR A 42 -34.05 14.56 -48.23
N GLU A 43 -33.64 13.45 -47.63
CA GLU A 43 -32.94 12.37 -48.32
C GLU A 43 -33.84 11.48 -49.20
N LYS A 44 -35.17 11.46 -48.97
CA LYS A 44 -36.10 10.58 -49.72
C LYS A 44 -36.83 11.21 -50.90
N LYS A 45 -36.71 12.52 -51.16
CA LYS A 45 -37.37 13.23 -52.29
C LYS A 45 -38.85 12.85 -52.55
N SER A 46 -39.62 12.47 -51.53
CA SER A 46 -41.06 12.16 -51.66
C SER A 46 -41.85 13.12 -50.78
N LEU A 47 -42.30 14.22 -51.39
CA LEU A 47 -43.13 15.25 -50.76
C LEU A 47 -44.62 14.90 -50.93
N GLU A 48 -45.08 13.85 -50.25
CA GLU A 48 -46.52 13.60 -50.12
C GLU A 48 -46.81 13.11 -48.69
N ASN A 49 -47.44 13.99 -47.89
CA ASN A 49 -48.08 13.74 -46.59
C ASN A 49 -47.31 14.05 -45.29
N SER A 50 -46.85 15.30 -45.09
CA SER A 50 -46.59 15.82 -43.73
C SER A 50 -47.65 16.84 -43.29
N LYS A 51 -48.47 16.47 -42.30
CA LYS A 51 -49.42 17.38 -41.63
C LYS A 51 -48.69 18.22 -40.58
N ALA A 52 -48.83 19.54 -40.66
CA ALA A 52 -48.30 20.50 -39.69
C ALA A 52 -49.10 20.47 -38.36
N LEU A 53 -48.41 20.57 -37.22
CA LEU A 53 -48.98 20.77 -35.89
C LEU A 53 -48.60 22.18 -35.36
N PRO A 54 -49.50 22.96 -34.73
CA PRO A 54 -49.21 24.33 -34.32
C PRO A 54 -48.25 24.41 -33.12
N GLN A 55 -47.25 25.29 -33.23
CA GLN A 55 -46.00 25.34 -32.46
C GLN A 55 -46.06 26.15 -31.14
N GLY A 56 -47.21 26.27 -30.48
CA GLY A 56 -47.40 27.22 -29.37
C GLY A 56 -47.30 26.67 -27.95
N LYS A 57 -47.91 25.52 -27.65
CA LYS A 57 -48.16 25.13 -26.24
C LYS A 57 -47.08 24.26 -25.60
N ALA A 58 -46.35 23.47 -26.39
CA ALA A 58 -45.33 22.55 -25.85
C ALA A 58 -44.02 23.25 -25.45
N PHE A 59 -43.68 24.37 -26.09
CA PHE A 59 -42.46 25.12 -25.80
C PHE A 59 -42.57 25.87 -24.46
N ASP A 60 -43.71 26.50 -24.21
CA ASP A 60 -43.96 27.23 -22.96
C ASP A 60 -44.01 26.30 -21.74
N GLU A 61 -44.60 25.11 -21.88
CA GLU A 61 -44.64 24.10 -20.81
C GLU A 61 -43.25 23.53 -20.50
N ALA A 62 -42.42 23.27 -21.53
CA ALA A 62 -41.05 22.78 -21.36
C ALA A 62 -40.13 23.83 -20.72
N GLN A 63 -40.26 25.10 -21.13
CA GLN A 63 -39.49 26.22 -20.55
C GLN A 63 -39.84 26.43 -19.07
N GLN A 64 -41.12 26.29 -18.70
CA GLN A 64 -41.56 26.37 -17.30
C GLN A 64 -41.01 25.23 -16.46
N GLN A 65 -41.02 23.99 -16.98
CA GLN A 65 -40.43 22.84 -16.28
C GLN A 65 -38.92 22.98 -16.11
N PHE A 66 -38.21 23.45 -17.14
CA PHE A 66 -36.77 23.71 -17.07
C PHE A 66 -36.42 24.75 -16.00
N ASN A 67 -37.14 25.88 -15.98
CA ASN A 67 -36.91 26.92 -14.98
C ASN A 67 -37.20 26.44 -13.55
N LEU A 68 -38.20 25.60 -13.35
CA LEU A 68 -38.50 24.98 -12.05
C LEU A 68 -37.39 24.03 -11.58
N VAL A 69 -36.81 23.26 -12.49
CA VAL A 69 -35.69 22.35 -12.19
C VAL A 69 -34.41 23.15 -11.93
N TRP A 70 -34.13 24.18 -12.74
CA TRP A 70 -32.95 25.04 -12.59
C TRP A 70 -32.94 25.76 -11.23
N ASN A 71 -34.07 26.34 -10.82
CA ASN A 71 -34.19 27.00 -9.52
C ASN A 71 -33.97 26.03 -8.33
N ARG A 72 -34.35 24.75 -8.47
CA ARG A 72 -34.07 23.71 -7.46
C ARG A 72 -32.60 23.29 -7.41
N ILE A 73 -31.88 23.38 -8.53
CA ILE A 73 -30.46 23.08 -8.61
C ILE A 73 -29.65 24.26 -8.05
N GLU A 74 -29.98 25.49 -8.44
CA GLU A 74 -29.31 26.70 -7.99
C GLU A 74 -29.38 26.88 -6.47
N THR A 75 -30.56 26.64 -5.87
CA THR A 75 -30.72 26.67 -4.40
C THR A 75 -29.87 25.62 -3.68
N LYS A 76 -29.63 24.45 -4.29
CA LYS A 76 -28.76 23.41 -3.72
C LYS A 76 -27.28 23.75 -3.88
N ILE A 77 -26.88 24.32 -5.02
CA ILE A 77 -25.51 24.78 -5.26
C ILE A 77 -25.13 25.88 -4.26
N ASN A 78 -26.03 26.84 -4.01
CA ASN A 78 -25.80 27.89 -3.03
C ASN A 78 -25.62 27.32 -1.61
N LYS A 79 -26.40 26.30 -1.24
CA LYS A 79 -26.28 25.61 0.05
C LYS A 79 -24.98 24.82 0.19
N ILE A 80 -24.47 24.24 -0.91
CA ILE A 80 -23.15 23.59 -0.95
C ILE A 80 -22.04 24.62 -0.79
N SER A 81 -22.14 25.77 -1.46
CA SER A 81 -21.17 26.86 -1.33
C SER A 81 -21.09 27.38 0.11
N GLU A 82 -22.23 27.50 0.79
CA GLU A 82 -22.30 27.90 2.19
C GLU A 82 -21.65 26.87 3.13
N LEU A 83 -21.89 25.58 2.90
CA LEU A 83 -21.26 24.49 3.65
C LEU A 83 -19.74 24.42 3.44
N VAL A 84 -19.25 24.70 2.23
CA VAL A 84 -17.82 24.76 1.91
C VAL A 84 -17.15 25.91 2.68
N GLN A 85 -17.78 27.09 2.74
CA GLN A 85 -17.27 28.21 3.54
C GLN A 85 -17.24 27.87 5.04
N GLN A 86 -18.29 27.24 5.57
CA GLN A 86 -18.31 26.81 6.98
C GLN A 86 -17.23 25.78 7.29
N ALA A 87 -16.96 24.84 6.38
CA ALA A 87 -15.89 23.86 6.53
C ALA A 87 -14.49 24.49 6.50
N GLN A 88 -14.28 25.53 5.68
CA GLN A 88 -13.02 26.28 5.65
C GLN A 88 -12.78 27.06 6.94
N VAL A 89 -13.82 27.71 7.49
CA VAL A 89 -13.76 28.39 8.79
C VAL A 89 -13.45 27.38 9.91
N PHE A 90 -14.13 26.23 9.93
CA PHE A 90 -13.86 25.17 10.90
C PHE A 90 -12.42 24.65 10.81
N ARG A 91 -11.90 24.41 9.60
CA ARG A 91 -10.50 24.01 9.38
C ARG A 91 -9.52 25.02 9.96
N SER A 92 -9.75 26.31 9.74
CA SER A 92 -8.88 27.37 10.26
C SER A 92 -8.88 27.43 11.80
N GLN A 93 -10.04 27.28 12.42
CA GLN A 93 -10.18 27.24 13.88
C GLN A 93 -9.53 25.98 14.47
N PHE A 94 -9.66 24.85 13.77
CA PHE A 94 -9.07 23.58 14.17
C PHE A 94 -7.54 23.63 14.11
N LEU A 95 -6.96 24.19 13.05
CA LEU A 95 -5.51 24.37 12.96
C LEU A 95 -4.98 25.32 14.05
N SER A 96 -5.67 26.44 14.30
CA SER A 96 -5.32 27.35 15.39
C SER A 96 -5.38 26.69 16.77
N PHE A 97 -6.32 25.77 16.99
CA PHE A 97 -6.40 24.99 18.22
C PHE A 97 -5.20 24.04 18.37
N PHE A 98 -4.77 23.39 17.29
CA PHE A 98 -3.58 22.54 17.31
C PHE A 98 -2.29 23.33 17.57
N ASP A 99 -2.16 24.52 16.99
CA ASP A 99 -1.00 25.39 17.25
C ASP A 99 -0.93 25.80 18.73
N GLN A 100 -2.08 26.14 19.33
CA GLN A 100 -2.16 26.42 20.76
C GLN A 100 -1.80 25.18 21.59
N PHE A 101 -2.36 24.01 21.24
CA PHE A 101 -2.08 22.75 21.92
C PHE A 101 -0.60 22.36 21.88
N PHE A 102 0.06 22.51 20.73
CA PHE A 102 1.50 22.26 20.61
C PHE A 102 2.33 23.28 21.40
N SER A 103 1.90 24.54 21.48
CA SER A 103 2.56 25.53 22.35
C SER A 103 2.49 25.14 23.84
N TYR A 104 1.35 24.60 24.29
CA TYR A 104 1.19 24.12 25.66
C TYR A 104 2.04 22.87 25.93
N LEU A 105 2.12 21.95 24.97
CA LEU A 105 3.01 20.79 25.05
C LEU A 105 4.48 21.19 25.15
N ASP A 106 4.92 22.17 24.37
CA ASP A 106 6.31 22.64 24.41
C ASP A 106 6.62 23.36 25.73
N GLN A 107 5.69 24.18 26.25
CA GLN A 107 5.81 24.76 27.60
C GLN A 107 5.85 23.69 28.70
N TRP A 108 5.04 22.64 28.55
CA TRP A 108 5.00 21.54 29.49
C TRP A 108 6.30 20.73 29.45
N GLN A 109 6.84 20.44 28.26
CA GLN A 109 8.11 19.75 28.08
C GLN A 109 9.29 20.56 28.65
N ARG A 110 9.32 21.88 28.44
CA ARG A 110 10.32 22.77 29.07
C ARG A 110 10.19 22.78 30.59
N SER A 111 8.96 22.77 31.11
CA SER A 111 8.70 22.68 32.56
C SER A 111 9.15 21.33 33.12
N LEU A 112 8.93 20.24 32.38
CA LEU A 112 9.38 18.89 32.74
C LEU A 112 10.90 18.80 32.73
N THR A 113 11.56 19.43 31.77
CA THR A 113 13.03 19.46 31.66
C THR A 113 13.65 20.25 32.81
N ASN A 114 13.07 21.40 33.16
CA ASN A 114 13.47 22.22 34.31
C ASN A 114 13.18 21.49 35.65
N LEU A 115 12.06 20.76 35.75
CA LEU A 115 11.77 19.88 36.89
C LEU A 115 12.75 18.70 36.97
N ASN A 116 13.23 18.17 35.83
CA ASN A 116 14.21 17.10 35.78
C ASN A 116 15.63 17.58 36.13
N GLU A 117 15.96 18.84 35.81
CA GLU A 117 17.19 19.48 36.28
C GLU A 117 17.13 19.82 37.78
N LYS A 118 15.95 20.20 38.29
CA LYS A 118 15.71 20.38 39.74
C LYS A 118 15.64 19.05 40.48
N SER A 119 15.14 17.97 39.88
CA SER A 119 15.09 16.63 40.46
C SER A 119 16.47 15.99 40.57
N LYS A 120 17.41 16.31 39.67
CA LYS A 120 18.83 15.96 39.81
C LYS A 120 19.48 16.56 41.07
N LYS A 121 19.00 17.69 41.59
CA LYS A 121 19.41 18.25 42.89
C LYS A 121 18.68 17.64 44.09
N ILE A 122 17.56 16.94 43.87
CA ILE A 122 16.75 16.27 44.91
C ILE A 122 17.17 14.79 45.09
N TYR A 123 18.08 14.28 44.24
CA TYR A 123 18.60 12.91 44.33
C TYR A 123 19.50 12.67 45.57
N GLU A 124 19.89 13.73 46.29
CA GLU A 124 20.55 13.60 47.60
C GLU A 124 19.55 13.52 48.77
N LEU A 125 18.23 13.67 48.55
CA LEU A 125 17.30 13.92 49.65
C LEU A 125 15.88 13.33 49.49
N ASN A 126 15.71 12.09 49.02
CA ASN A 126 14.84 11.15 49.75
C ASN A 126 14.68 9.75 49.14
N TYR A 127 15.21 8.81 49.90
CA TYR A 127 15.10 7.36 49.89
C TYR A 127 13.70 6.83 50.34
N PHE A 128 12.64 7.64 50.40
CA PHE A 128 11.31 7.20 50.84
C PHE A 128 10.19 8.00 50.15
N ASN A 129 9.51 7.41 49.14
CA ASN A 129 8.03 7.47 48.99
C ASN A 129 7.50 6.86 47.69
N THR A 130 7.67 5.55 47.52
CA THR A 130 7.12 4.77 46.38
C THR A 130 5.59 4.61 46.43
N LYS A 131 4.92 4.99 47.52
CA LYS A 131 3.48 4.74 47.74
C LYS A 131 2.56 5.86 47.24
N LEU A 132 3.07 7.09 47.09
CA LEU A 132 2.28 8.24 46.63
C LEU A 132 2.11 8.26 45.09
N ILE A 133 3.15 7.83 44.36
CA ILE A 133 3.19 7.79 42.89
C ILE A 133 2.15 6.81 42.33
N GLN A 134 2.01 5.63 42.94
CA GLN A 134 1.05 4.61 42.52
C GLN A 134 -0.43 5.02 42.72
N GLN A 135 -0.71 5.94 43.66
CA GLN A 135 -2.06 6.48 43.85
C GLN A 135 -2.38 7.58 42.82
N GLN A 136 -1.39 8.41 42.44
CA GLN A 136 -1.58 9.45 41.43
C GLN A 136 -1.70 8.88 40.00
N GLU A 137 -0.95 7.83 39.66
CA GLU A 137 -1.08 7.14 38.36
C GLU A 137 -2.46 6.48 38.15
N LYS A 138 -3.07 5.93 39.21
CA LYS A 138 -4.43 5.36 39.14
C LYS A 138 -5.52 6.41 38.92
N LEU A 139 -5.36 7.60 39.48
CA LEU A 139 -6.28 8.73 39.27
C LEU A 139 -6.09 9.38 37.88
N PHE A 140 -4.87 9.37 37.35
CA PHE A 140 -4.55 9.89 36.02
C PHE A 140 -5.09 9.01 34.87
N ASN A 141 -5.03 7.68 35.03
CA ASN A 141 -5.49 6.76 34.00
C ASN A 141 -7.02 6.67 33.88
N SER A 142 -7.77 6.92 34.96
CA SER A 142 -9.23 6.82 34.95
C SER A 142 -9.94 8.05 34.37
N SER A 143 -9.33 9.24 34.48
CA SER A 143 -9.91 10.50 34.02
C SER A 143 -9.69 10.77 32.52
N ASN A 144 -8.54 10.38 31.96
CA ASN A 144 -8.24 10.54 30.53
C ASN A 144 -8.99 9.54 29.62
N GLN A 145 -9.25 8.32 30.11
CA GLN A 145 -9.92 7.29 29.31
C GLN A 145 -11.36 7.70 28.95
N ILE A 146 -12.05 8.40 29.84
CA ILE A 146 -13.42 8.90 29.61
C ILE A 146 -13.44 10.05 28.60
N TYR A 147 -12.45 10.95 28.66
CA TYR A 147 -12.37 12.11 27.76
C TYR A 147 -12.00 11.69 26.34
N ILE A 148 -11.02 10.77 26.19
CA ILE A 148 -10.62 10.20 24.90
C ILE A 148 -11.77 9.38 24.30
N THR A 149 -12.48 8.57 25.10
CA THR A 149 -13.63 7.79 24.60
C THR A 149 -14.76 8.70 24.12
N LYS A 150 -15.04 9.80 24.82
CA LYS A 150 -16.03 10.81 24.37
C LYS A 150 -15.60 11.51 23.08
N LEU A 151 -14.32 11.83 22.93
CA LEU A 151 -13.78 12.46 21.72
C LEU A 151 -13.85 11.50 20.53
N CYS A 152 -13.43 10.24 20.72
CA CYS A 152 -13.51 9.19 19.71
C CYS A 152 -14.95 8.89 19.27
N ASN A 153 -15.91 8.89 20.21
CA ASN A 153 -17.32 8.71 19.87
C ASN A 153 -17.87 9.90 19.07
N ARG A 154 -17.53 11.15 19.42
CA ARG A 154 -17.89 12.32 18.61
C ARG A 154 -17.28 12.28 17.21
N PHE A 155 -16.04 11.83 17.10
CA PHE A 155 -15.37 11.66 15.81
C PHE A 155 -16.00 10.54 14.98
N ARG A 156 -16.44 9.45 15.63
CA ARG A 156 -17.18 8.35 15.01
C ARG A 156 -18.54 8.81 14.48
N ASP A 157 -19.28 9.59 15.27
CA ASP A 157 -20.58 10.15 14.88
C ASP A 157 -20.43 11.15 13.73
N PHE A 158 -19.39 11.98 13.76
CA PHE A 158 -19.05 12.89 12.65
C PHE A 158 -18.72 12.12 11.37
N ASN A 159 -17.89 11.07 11.46
CA ASN A 159 -17.48 10.27 10.31
C ASN A 159 -18.67 9.46 9.73
N LEU A 160 -19.54 8.92 10.58
CA LEU A 160 -20.78 8.26 10.16
C LEU A 160 -21.74 9.25 9.46
N ASN A 161 -21.82 10.50 9.92
CA ASN A 161 -22.60 11.52 9.24
C ASN A 161 -21.98 11.93 7.89
N CYS A 162 -20.67 12.09 7.80
CA CYS A 162 -19.99 12.32 6.51
C CYS A 162 -20.21 11.17 5.53
N GLN A 163 -20.15 9.91 5.99
CA GLN A 163 -20.44 8.74 5.15
C GLN A 163 -21.89 8.68 4.70
N ARG A 164 -22.86 9.03 5.57
CA ARG A 164 -24.28 9.15 5.19
C ARG A 164 -24.51 10.22 4.13
N GLU A 165 -23.86 11.37 4.25
CA GLU A 165 -23.95 12.43 3.24
C GLU A 165 -23.23 12.06 1.93
N GLN A 166 -22.10 11.36 2.00
CA GLN A 166 -21.44 10.80 0.81
C GLN A 166 -22.30 9.74 0.11
N GLN A 167 -23.00 8.88 0.85
CA GLN A 167 -23.92 7.89 0.27
C GLN A 167 -25.14 8.56 -0.36
N LYS A 168 -25.68 9.63 0.25
CA LYS A 168 -26.73 10.43 -0.39
C LYS A 168 -26.23 11.07 -1.68
N PHE A 169 -25.00 11.59 -1.68
CA PHE A 169 -24.38 12.19 -2.87
C PHE A 169 -24.10 11.16 -3.96
N SER A 170 -23.65 9.95 -3.60
CA SER A 170 -23.39 8.88 -4.58
C SER A 170 -24.68 8.32 -5.17
N ILE A 171 -25.77 8.21 -4.40
CA ILE A 171 -27.09 7.85 -4.91
C ILE A 171 -27.61 8.93 -5.87
N LEU A 172 -27.45 10.20 -5.51
CA LEU A 172 -27.85 11.34 -6.34
C LEU A 172 -27.05 11.37 -7.66
N LEU A 173 -25.74 11.14 -7.58
CA LEU A 173 -24.84 11.06 -8.73
C LEU A 173 -25.20 9.85 -9.61
N THR A 174 -25.56 8.72 -9.02
CA THR A 174 -25.97 7.51 -9.76
C THR A 174 -27.34 7.69 -10.43
N GLN A 175 -28.26 8.43 -9.82
CA GLN A 175 -29.52 8.85 -10.45
C GLN A 175 -29.27 9.80 -11.61
N LEU A 176 -28.42 10.81 -11.44
CA LEU A 176 -28.00 11.73 -12.51
C LEU A 176 -27.28 11.01 -13.65
N ILE A 177 -26.43 10.03 -13.35
CA ILE A 177 -25.74 9.19 -14.34
C ILE A 177 -26.76 8.29 -15.07
N LYS A 178 -27.76 7.72 -14.40
CA LYS A 178 -28.82 6.94 -15.05
C LYS A 178 -29.76 7.80 -15.91
N GLU A 179 -30.07 9.00 -15.46
CA GLU A 179 -30.88 9.98 -16.20
C GLU A 179 -30.13 10.49 -17.45
N THR A 180 -28.80 10.61 -17.39
CA THR A 180 -27.96 11.02 -18.53
C THR A 180 -27.57 9.86 -19.46
N GLN A 181 -27.45 8.62 -18.96
CA GLN A 181 -27.19 7.42 -19.76
C GLN A 181 -28.37 7.02 -20.65
N ASN A 182 -29.60 7.42 -20.32
CA ASN A 182 -30.77 7.21 -21.18
C ASN A 182 -30.87 8.22 -22.34
N ILE A 183 -29.93 9.17 -22.45
CA ILE A 183 -29.95 10.26 -23.45
C ILE A 183 -28.92 10.05 -24.58
N VAL A 184 -28.07 9.02 -24.55
CA VAL A 184 -27.03 8.81 -25.57
C VAL A 184 -27.05 7.40 -26.16
N PRO A 185 -27.39 7.22 -27.45
CA PRO A 185 -27.17 5.95 -28.15
C PRO A 185 -25.68 5.76 -28.48
N ASN A 186 -25.14 4.61 -28.08
CA ASN A 186 -23.80 4.13 -28.42
C ASN A 186 -23.60 3.97 -29.94
N GLN A 187 -22.69 4.74 -30.55
CA GLN A 187 -21.85 4.29 -31.67
C GLN A 187 -20.55 5.12 -31.70
N ILE A 188 -19.38 4.45 -31.73
CA ILE A 188 -18.31 4.64 -32.71
C ILE A 188 -17.26 3.54 -32.49
N GLN A 189 -17.04 2.77 -33.55
CA GLN A 189 -15.88 1.91 -33.78
C GLN A 189 -14.75 2.71 -34.44
N ASN A 190 -13.52 2.43 -34.00
CA ASN A 190 -12.27 2.24 -34.75
C ASN A 190 -11.60 3.33 -35.62
N VAL A 191 -10.26 3.21 -35.57
CA VAL A 191 -9.19 3.49 -36.55
C VAL A 191 -8.43 4.80 -36.39
N VAL A 192 -7.16 4.69 -35.94
CA VAL A 192 -5.94 4.97 -36.75
C VAL A 192 -4.81 4.05 -36.25
N PRO A 193 -4.05 3.37 -37.14
CA PRO A 193 -2.82 2.67 -36.80
C PRO A 193 -1.64 3.64 -36.85
N ASP A 194 -0.71 3.54 -35.89
CA ASP A 194 0.66 3.89 -36.23
C ASP A 194 1.72 3.07 -35.48
N GLN A 195 2.75 2.83 -36.26
CA GLN A 195 3.91 1.96 -36.15
C GLN A 195 4.55 1.91 -34.75
N THR A 196 4.60 0.70 -34.16
CA THR A 196 5.63 0.36 -33.18
C THR A 196 6.37 -0.88 -33.64
N GLN A 197 7.69 -0.72 -33.63
CA GLN A 197 8.74 -1.68 -33.93
C GLN A 197 8.47 -3.05 -33.33
N ASN A 198 8.88 -4.10 -34.05
CA ASN A 198 8.87 -5.48 -33.62
C ASN A 198 9.51 -5.65 -32.25
N VAL A 199 8.68 -5.71 -31.22
CA VAL A 199 9.02 -6.23 -29.90
C VAL A 199 8.30 -7.57 -29.78
N VAL A 200 9.08 -8.64 -29.63
CA VAL A 200 8.55 -9.96 -29.25
C VAL A 200 7.63 -9.79 -28.04
N PRO A 201 6.37 -10.25 -28.04
CA PRO A 201 5.47 -9.99 -26.92
C PRO A 201 5.99 -10.68 -25.66
N ASP A 202 6.37 -9.90 -24.65
CA ASP A 202 6.63 -10.44 -23.31
C ASP A 202 5.31 -10.92 -22.69
N GLN A 203 5.36 -12.05 -21.98
CA GLN A 203 4.28 -12.53 -21.12
C GLN A 203 3.76 -11.41 -20.23
N LYS A 204 2.49 -11.01 -20.42
CA LYS A 204 1.87 -9.92 -19.66
C LYS A 204 1.30 -10.49 -18.36
N ILE A 205 1.74 -9.96 -17.22
CA ILE A 205 1.15 -10.27 -15.92
C ILE A 205 -0.14 -9.46 -15.79
N GLU A 206 -1.29 -10.14 -15.82
CA GLU A 206 -2.58 -9.50 -15.59
C GLU A 206 -2.94 -9.59 -14.11
N LEU A 207 -3.29 -8.44 -13.53
CA LEU A 207 -3.67 -8.30 -12.13
C LEU A 207 -5.14 -7.92 -12.04
N LYS A 208 -5.95 -8.79 -11.43
CA LYS A 208 -7.39 -8.53 -11.22
C LYS A 208 -7.67 -8.43 -9.73
N ILE A 209 -8.35 -7.37 -9.29
CA ILE A 209 -8.77 -7.25 -7.89
C ILE A 209 -9.86 -8.29 -7.60
N ASP A 210 -9.60 -9.18 -6.64
CA ASP A 210 -10.58 -10.15 -6.15
C ASP A 210 -11.37 -9.60 -4.96
N SER A 211 -10.67 -8.98 -4.00
CA SER A 211 -11.32 -8.40 -2.83
C SER A 211 -10.52 -7.25 -2.22
N ILE A 212 -11.26 -6.39 -1.53
CA ILE A 212 -10.72 -5.33 -0.68
C ILE A 212 -11.33 -5.53 0.70
N VAL A 213 -10.48 -5.73 1.71
CA VAL A 213 -10.90 -5.96 3.09
C VAL A 213 -10.43 -4.78 3.95
N PRO A 214 -11.35 -3.94 4.45
CA PRO A 214 -11.00 -2.82 5.31
C PRO A 214 -10.28 -3.30 6.57
N GLN A 215 -9.16 -2.65 6.90
CA GLN A 215 -8.35 -2.90 8.08
C GLN A 215 -7.65 -1.59 8.48
N GLN A 216 -8.23 -0.88 9.46
CA GLN A 216 -7.79 0.46 9.83
C GLN A 216 -6.44 0.49 10.56
N GLU A 217 -6.12 -0.57 11.29
CA GLU A 217 -4.83 -0.69 11.97
C GLU A 217 -3.70 -0.92 10.97
N CYS A 218 -2.56 -0.26 11.21
CA CYS A 218 -1.37 -0.38 10.38
C CYS A 218 -0.89 -1.83 10.35
N CYS A 219 -0.75 -2.41 9.16
CA CYS A 219 -0.14 -3.72 8.98
C CYS A 219 1.38 -3.54 8.79
N LEU A 220 2.21 -4.36 9.44
CA LEU A 220 3.68 -4.26 9.32
C LEU A 220 4.32 -5.49 8.65
N ASN A 221 3.61 -6.60 8.53
CA ASN A 221 4.11 -7.83 7.95
C ASN A 221 2.96 -8.77 7.60
N ILE A 222 3.13 -9.57 6.54
CA ILE A 222 2.14 -10.58 6.11
C ILE A 222 2.88 -11.84 5.68
N ALA A 223 2.42 -13.00 6.16
CA ALA A 223 2.95 -14.31 5.78
C ALA A 223 1.81 -15.30 5.52
N PHE A 224 2.04 -16.25 4.61
CA PHE A 224 1.17 -17.40 4.39
C PHE A 224 1.79 -18.66 5.00
N ASN A 225 0.95 -19.59 5.44
CA ASN A 225 1.40 -20.96 5.67
C ASN A 225 1.73 -21.66 4.34
N SER A 226 2.38 -22.81 4.41
CA SER A 226 2.84 -23.56 3.23
C SER A 226 1.72 -23.87 2.23
N SER A 227 0.52 -24.21 2.73
CA SER A 227 -0.67 -24.51 1.92
C SER A 227 -1.44 -23.30 1.41
N ASN A 228 -1.03 -22.07 1.76
CA ASN A 228 -1.77 -20.82 1.51
C ASN A 228 -3.18 -20.76 2.12
N SER A 229 -3.53 -21.65 3.03
CA SER A 229 -4.86 -21.67 3.68
C SER A 229 -4.95 -20.74 4.89
N ILE A 230 -3.81 -20.40 5.49
CA ILE A 230 -3.71 -19.49 6.63
C ILE A 230 -2.83 -18.31 6.24
N MET A 231 -3.33 -17.12 6.53
CA MET A 231 -2.56 -15.89 6.47
C MET A 231 -2.34 -15.37 7.89
N ILE A 232 -1.15 -14.85 8.15
CA ILE A 232 -0.78 -14.14 9.36
C ILE A 232 -0.47 -12.70 8.97
N SER A 233 -1.01 -11.74 9.71
CA SER A 233 -0.69 -10.32 9.54
C SER A 233 -0.34 -9.69 10.87
N THR A 234 0.74 -8.92 10.94
CA THR A 234 1.03 -8.11 12.13
C THR A 234 0.29 -6.79 12.06
N GLN A 235 -0.23 -6.37 13.21
CA GLN A 235 -0.65 -5.00 13.49
C GLN A 235 0.41 -4.34 14.38
N VAL A 236 0.07 -3.23 15.04
CA VAL A 236 0.96 -2.53 15.97
C VAL A 236 1.50 -3.51 17.03
N PHE A 237 0.67 -4.05 17.93
CA PHE A 237 1.12 -4.98 18.99
C PHE A 237 0.47 -6.37 18.91
N ASN A 238 -0.45 -6.55 17.96
CA ASN A 238 -1.22 -7.79 17.79
C ASN A 238 -0.80 -8.52 16.52
N ILE A 239 -1.06 -9.82 16.49
CA ILE A 239 -0.96 -10.63 15.28
C ILE A 239 -2.35 -11.19 14.99
N LEU A 240 -2.86 -10.94 13.79
CA LEU A 240 -4.13 -11.50 13.33
C LEU A 240 -3.87 -12.73 12.46
N THR A 241 -4.69 -13.75 12.66
CA THR A 241 -4.72 -14.94 11.82
C THR A 241 -5.98 -14.95 10.99
N TRP A 242 -5.88 -15.45 9.76
CA TRP A 242 -6.97 -15.43 8.79
C TRP A 242 -7.03 -16.76 8.05
N THR A 243 -8.23 -17.25 7.76
CA THR A 243 -8.37 -18.23 6.68
C THR A 243 -8.28 -17.51 5.35
N PHE A 244 -7.48 -18.02 4.44
CA PHE A 244 -7.45 -17.59 3.06
C PHE A 244 -8.05 -18.68 2.16
N ASN A 245 -8.97 -18.28 1.28
CA ASN A 245 -9.52 -19.15 0.26
C ASN A 245 -9.79 -18.34 -1.00
N MET A 246 -8.98 -18.57 -2.04
CA MET A 246 -9.16 -18.04 -3.40
C MET A 246 -9.54 -16.56 -3.43
N GLY A 247 -8.65 -15.71 -2.93
CA GLY A 247 -8.83 -14.26 -2.98
C GLY A 247 -9.70 -13.69 -1.86
N LYS A 248 -10.20 -14.51 -0.93
CA LYS A 248 -10.99 -14.08 0.23
C LYS A 248 -10.27 -14.40 1.53
N ILE A 249 -10.28 -13.45 2.46
CA ILE A 249 -9.76 -13.64 3.82
C ILE A 249 -10.89 -13.52 4.86
N LYS A 250 -10.78 -14.29 5.94
CA LYS A 250 -11.67 -14.20 7.10
C LYS A 250 -10.86 -14.34 8.38
N THR A 251 -11.01 -13.39 9.31
CA THR A 251 -10.28 -13.41 10.59
C THR A 251 -10.66 -14.63 11.41
N GLN A 252 -9.67 -15.30 11.99
CA GLN A 252 -9.84 -16.44 12.88
C GLN A 252 -9.55 -16.06 14.33
N GLN A 253 -8.34 -15.55 14.61
CA GLN A 253 -7.88 -15.29 15.97
C GLN A 253 -7.05 -14.00 16.03
N SER A 254 -7.14 -13.30 17.16
CA SER A 254 -6.19 -12.25 17.53
C SER A 254 -5.23 -12.79 18.58
N LEU A 255 -3.94 -12.67 18.29
CA LEU A 255 -2.83 -13.15 19.11
C LEU A 255 -2.17 -11.94 19.76
N ILE A 256 -2.41 -11.78 21.06
CA ILE A 256 -1.99 -10.61 21.84
C ILE A 256 -1.00 -11.06 22.89
N LYS A 257 0.28 -10.73 22.70
CA LYS A 257 1.34 -11.07 23.66
C LYS A 257 2.54 -10.14 23.61
N HIS A 258 2.90 -9.67 22.41
CA HIS A 258 3.90 -8.61 22.26
C HIS A 258 3.43 -7.31 22.91
N LYS A 259 4.39 -6.52 23.36
CA LYS A 259 4.16 -5.25 24.07
C LYS A 259 4.47 -4.02 23.20
N ASP A 260 4.99 -4.23 21.99
CA ASP A 260 5.37 -3.19 21.05
C ASP A 260 5.29 -3.71 19.60
N TRP A 261 5.75 -2.92 18.63
CA TRP A 261 5.71 -3.19 17.19
C TRP A 261 6.21 -4.58 16.83
N VAL A 262 5.37 -5.36 16.16
CA VAL A 262 5.77 -6.67 15.62
C VAL A 262 6.34 -6.47 14.21
N ASN A 263 7.64 -6.24 14.15
CA ASN A 263 8.35 -5.82 12.94
C ASN A 263 8.53 -6.95 11.92
N CYS A 264 8.60 -8.20 12.38
CA CYS A 264 8.88 -9.32 11.49
C CYS A 264 8.17 -10.62 11.92
N ILE A 265 7.81 -11.41 10.93
CA ILE A 265 7.29 -12.77 11.08
C ILE A 265 8.02 -13.68 10.09
N VAL A 266 8.28 -14.92 10.51
CA VAL A 266 8.68 -16.00 9.60
C VAL A 266 7.86 -17.26 9.89
N TYR A 267 7.21 -17.79 8.86
CA TYR A 267 6.38 -18.99 8.94
C TYR A 267 7.21 -20.22 8.52
N SER A 268 7.01 -21.35 9.22
CA SER A 268 7.64 -22.62 8.89
C SER A 268 7.03 -23.23 7.61
N LYS A 269 7.87 -23.70 6.70
CA LYS A 269 7.45 -24.33 5.44
C LYS A 269 6.89 -25.73 5.67
N GLU A 270 7.31 -26.40 6.74
CA GLU A 270 7.00 -27.81 7.00
C GLU A 270 6.02 -28.00 8.16
N LYS A 271 5.90 -27.03 9.07
CA LYS A 271 5.13 -27.15 10.30
C LYS A 271 4.16 -25.97 10.41
N GLU A 272 3.04 -26.18 11.07
CA GLU A 272 2.07 -25.11 11.36
C GLU A 272 2.55 -24.28 12.57
N VAL A 273 3.70 -23.63 12.38
CA VAL A 273 4.42 -22.83 13.39
C VAL A 273 4.94 -21.56 12.73
N PHE A 274 4.92 -20.45 13.45
CA PHE A 274 5.63 -19.24 13.04
C PHE A 274 6.31 -18.56 14.21
N PHE A 275 7.26 -17.69 13.88
CA PHE A 275 8.02 -16.89 14.83
C PHE A 275 7.73 -15.41 14.58
N SER A 276 7.53 -14.64 15.65
CA SER A 276 7.39 -13.19 15.59
C SER A 276 8.49 -12.50 16.37
N GLY A 277 9.02 -11.41 15.83
CA GLY A 277 10.02 -10.56 16.47
C GLY A 277 9.52 -9.12 16.60
N SER A 278 9.85 -8.46 17.71
CA SER A 278 9.28 -7.16 18.07
C SER A 278 10.30 -6.17 18.64
N ASP A 279 9.95 -4.89 18.60
CA ASP A 279 10.62 -3.80 19.32
C ASP A 279 10.54 -3.93 20.85
N ASP A 280 9.67 -4.80 21.37
CA ASP A 280 9.60 -5.16 22.79
C ASP A 280 10.80 -6.02 23.27
N LYS A 281 11.76 -6.25 22.38
CA LYS A 281 12.99 -7.03 22.55
C LYS A 281 12.79 -8.54 22.64
N THR A 282 11.63 -9.03 22.24
CA THR A 282 11.28 -10.45 22.35
C THR A 282 11.04 -11.13 21.01
N ILE A 283 11.30 -12.44 21.00
CA ILE A 283 10.83 -13.37 19.97
C ILE A 283 9.79 -14.28 20.61
N ILE A 284 8.69 -14.57 19.91
CA ILE A 284 7.65 -15.51 20.37
C ILE A 284 7.45 -16.59 19.30
N ILE A 285 7.36 -17.85 19.74
CA ILE A 285 6.98 -19.00 18.90
C ILE A 285 5.46 -19.18 19.02
N TRP A 286 4.80 -19.35 17.89
CA TRP A 286 3.37 -19.62 17.80
C TRP A 286 3.15 -20.96 17.11
N GLN A 287 2.47 -21.89 17.79
CA GLN A 287 2.15 -23.21 17.26
C GLN A 287 0.65 -23.35 17.10
N LEU A 288 0.19 -23.79 15.93
CA LEU A 288 -1.21 -24.14 15.72
C LEU A 288 -1.50 -25.51 16.34
N GLN A 289 -2.50 -25.57 17.21
CA GLN A 289 -2.98 -26.80 17.83
C GLN A 289 -4.49 -26.93 17.59
N GLU A 290 -5.10 -28.05 18.00
CA GLU A 290 -6.54 -28.30 17.80
C GLU A 290 -7.44 -27.17 18.33
N ASN A 291 -7.05 -26.55 19.45
CA ASN A 291 -7.79 -25.46 20.09
C ASN A 291 -7.33 -24.06 19.62
N GLY A 292 -6.64 -23.97 18.48
CA GLY A 292 -6.10 -22.72 17.93
C GLY A 292 -4.64 -22.48 18.28
N TRP A 293 -4.20 -21.23 18.07
CA TRP A 293 -2.80 -20.84 18.21
C TRP A 293 -2.37 -20.72 19.67
N ARG A 294 -1.22 -21.32 20.01
CA ARG A 294 -0.58 -21.21 21.32
C ARG A 294 0.81 -20.59 21.21
N SER A 295 1.09 -19.66 22.11
CA SER A 295 2.38 -18.98 22.22
C SER A 295 3.35 -19.69 23.17
N SER A 296 4.65 -19.64 22.89
CA SER A 296 5.71 -19.87 23.88
C SER A 296 5.78 -18.75 24.93
N LYS A 297 6.70 -18.88 25.91
CA LYS A 297 7.20 -17.71 26.65
C LYS A 297 7.93 -16.74 25.68
N PRO A 298 7.96 -15.42 25.94
CA PRO A 298 8.81 -14.51 25.17
C PRO A 298 10.29 -14.79 25.43
N PHE A 299 11.10 -14.77 24.37
CA PHE A 299 12.55 -14.91 24.44
C PHE A 299 13.19 -13.53 24.33
N GLU A 300 13.62 -12.96 25.45
CA GLU A 300 14.11 -11.58 25.55
C GLU A 300 15.62 -11.49 25.28
N LYS A 301 16.03 -10.65 24.32
CA LYS A 301 17.46 -10.47 24.03
C LYS A 301 17.82 -9.14 23.37
N HIS A 302 17.06 -8.72 22.36
CA HIS A 302 17.29 -7.52 21.57
C HIS A 302 16.03 -7.16 20.78
N GLN A 303 15.91 -5.90 20.35
CA GLN A 303 14.88 -5.48 19.39
C GLN A 303 15.09 -6.22 18.07
N VAL A 304 14.00 -6.67 17.45
CA VAL A 304 14.06 -7.56 16.28
C VAL A 304 13.46 -6.88 15.06
N ASN A 305 14.30 -6.59 14.07
CA ASN A 305 13.89 -6.03 12.78
C ASN A 305 13.62 -7.13 11.73
N CYS A 306 14.37 -8.24 11.78
CA CYS A 306 14.27 -9.31 10.81
C CYS A 306 14.52 -10.68 11.45
N LEU A 307 13.77 -11.68 10.97
CA LEU A 307 13.93 -13.09 11.31
C LEU A 307 14.20 -13.89 10.03
N LEU A 308 15.06 -14.90 10.13
CA LEU A 308 15.39 -15.80 9.03
C LEU A 308 15.51 -17.24 9.55
N LEU A 309 14.70 -18.15 9.00
CA LEU A 309 14.83 -19.59 9.23
C LEU A 309 15.80 -20.21 8.23
N ASN A 310 16.57 -21.18 8.68
CA ASN A 310 17.33 -22.04 7.79
C ASN A 310 16.42 -23.12 7.16
N GLN A 311 16.92 -23.84 6.16
CA GLN A 311 16.18 -24.83 5.37
C GLN A 311 15.68 -26.00 6.19
N LYS A 312 16.47 -26.44 7.19
CA LYS A 312 16.07 -27.51 8.11
C LYS A 312 15.12 -27.04 9.22
N GLU A 313 14.94 -25.73 9.37
CA GLU A 313 14.13 -25.09 10.40
C GLU A 313 14.52 -25.52 11.83
N ASP A 314 15.81 -25.76 12.04
CA ASP A 314 16.43 -26.04 13.34
C ASP A 314 17.24 -24.85 13.87
N GLN A 315 17.48 -23.83 13.03
CA GLN A 315 18.11 -22.56 13.39
C GLN A 315 17.24 -21.37 13.00
N LEU A 316 17.12 -20.42 13.93
CA LEU A 316 16.53 -19.10 13.70
C LEU A 316 17.64 -18.06 13.81
N PHE A 317 17.75 -17.17 12.84
CA PHE A 317 18.59 -15.99 12.88
C PHE A 317 17.69 -14.79 13.17
N SER A 318 18.09 -13.94 14.10
CA SER A 318 17.41 -12.69 14.41
C SER A 318 18.38 -11.53 14.38
N CYS A 319 17.97 -10.37 13.90
CA CYS A 319 18.79 -9.18 13.94
C CYS A 319 17.96 -7.92 14.22
N GLY A 320 18.62 -6.85 14.68
CA GLY A 320 17.95 -5.57 14.88
C GLY A 320 18.86 -4.46 15.37
N ASN A 321 18.32 -3.60 16.24
CA ASN A 321 18.92 -2.30 16.60
C ASN A 321 20.14 -2.38 17.53
N ASN A 322 20.49 -3.58 18.00
CA ASN A 322 21.71 -3.79 18.81
C ASN A 322 22.96 -4.04 17.95
N HIS A 323 22.87 -3.88 16.63
CA HIS A 323 23.95 -4.07 15.66
C HIS A 323 24.49 -5.51 15.60
N GLN A 324 23.68 -6.47 16.05
CA GLN A 324 24.06 -7.87 16.10
C GLN A 324 23.08 -8.74 15.34
N ILE A 325 23.56 -9.91 14.92
CA ILE A 325 22.74 -11.04 14.51
C ILE A 325 22.91 -12.13 15.55
N ILE A 326 21.81 -12.66 16.06
CA ILE A 326 21.78 -13.72 17.05
C ILE A 326 21.27 -15.00 16.39
N VAL A 327 21.98 -16.11 16.64
CA VAL A 327 21.62 -17.43 16.13
C VAL A 327 21.06 -18.26 17.27
N TRP A 328 19.88 -18.81 17.06
CA TRP A 328 19.13 -19.63 18.00
C TRP A 328 19.00 -21.04 17.46
N LYS A 329 19.07 -22.03 18.33
CA LYS A 329 18.58 -23.39 18.06
C LYS A 329 17.10 -23.42 18.42
N ILE A 330 16.30 -24.01 17.54
CA ILE A 330 14.85 -24.16 17.71
C ILE A 330 14.59 -25.54 18.35
N ASN A 331 13.86 -25.57 19.46
CA ASN A 331 13.29 -26.79 20.02
C ASN A 331 11.77 -26.66 20.10
N LEU A 332 11.06 -27.21 19.11
CA LEU A 332 9.60 -27.11 19.06
C LEU A 332 8.86 -28.02 20.05
N GLU A 333 9.48 -29.13 20.47
CA GLU A 333 8.90 -30.05 21.47
C GLU A 333 8.77 -29.36 22.83
N MET A 334 9.81 -28.63 23.23
CA MET A 334 9.80 -27.80 24.44
C MET A 334 9.20 -26.41 24.21
N ASN A 335 8.92 -26.05 22.95
CA ASN A 335 8.52 -24.71 22.52
C ASN A 335 9.51 -23.62 22.98
N GLU A 336 10.80 -23.88 22.77
CA GLU A 336 11.92 -23.05 23.22
C GLU A 336 12.88 -22.60 22.10
N LEU A 337 13.39 -21.38 22.23
CA LEU A 337 14.57 -20.90 21.52
C LEU A 337 15.78 -20.94 22.45
N ILE A 338 16.85 -21.59 22.00
CA ILE A 338 18.10 -21.74 22.75
C ILE A 338 19.17 -20.91 22.06
N TYR A 339 19.65 -19.86 22.73
CA TYR A 339 20.77 -19.06 22.24
C TYR A 339 21.99 -19.94 21.90
N GLN A 340 22.61 -19.71 20.74
CA GLN A 340 23.81 -20.44 20.31
C GLN A 340 25.05 -19.54 20.27
N TYR A 341 25.00 -18.47 19.47
CA TYR A 341 26.09 -17.51 19.30
C TYR A 341 25.57 -16.22 18.64
N GLU A 342 26.42 -15.19 18.58
CA GLU A 342 26.11 -13.90 17.96
C GLU A 342 27.20 -13.48 16.95
N LEU A 343 26.81 -12.61 16.02
CA LEU A 343 27.65 -12.01 15.00
C LEU A 343 27.64 -10.49 15.19
N ASN A 344 28.80 -9.89 15.46
CA ASN A 344 28.92 -8.55 16.04
C ASN A 344 29.87 -7.62 15.27
N LYS A 345 29.73 -7.58 13.93
CA LYS A 345 30.56 -6.73 13.06
C LYS A 345 29.86 -5.53 12.45
N HIS A 346 28.53 -5.48 12.50
CA HIS A 346 27.78 -4.28 12.10
C HIS A 346 28.03 -3.16 13.11
N LYS A 347 28.06 -1.92 12.63
CA LYS A 347 28.17 -0.73 13.48
C LYS A 347 26.83 -0.01 13.62
N SER A 348 25.84 -0.41 12.83
CA SER A 348 24.50 0.14 12.81
C SER A 348 23.41 -0.93 12.91
N SER A 349 22.15 -0.49 12.87
CA SER A 349 21.00 -1.39 13.01
C SER A 349 20.92 -2.34 11.82
N VAL A 350 20.79 -3.64 12.08
CA VAL A 350 20.68 -4.64 11.01
C VAL A 350 19.22 -4.76 10.59
N PHE A 351 18.93 -4.63 9.29
CA PHE A 351 17.57 -4.64 8.76
C PHE A 351 17.24 -5.87 7.91
N SER A 352 18.24 -6.50 7.29
CA SER A 352 18.00 -7.63 6.40
C SER A 352 19.13 -8.64 6.46
N MET A 353 18.74 -9.91 6.26
CA MET A 353 19.60 -11.08 6.25
C MET A 353 19.13 -12.01 5.14
N SER A 354 20.07 -12.67 4.46
CA SER A 354 19.73 -13.70 3.46
C SER A 354 20.80 -14.78 3.45
N LEU A 355 20.37 -16.04 3.48
CA LEU A 355 21.22 -17.23 3.29
C LEU A 355 21.23 -17.61 1.81
N ASN A 356 22.38 -18.06 1.30
CA ASN A 356 22.44 -18.68 -0.02
C ASN A 356 21.78 -20.07 0.01
N GLN A 357 21.57 -20.68 -1.16
CA GLN A 357 20.83 -21.93 -1.28
C GLN A 357 21.53 -23.12 -0.58
N SER A 358 22.85 -23.10 -0.41
CA SER A 358 23.61 -24.11 0.33
C SER A 358 23.74 -23.81 1.83
N GLU A 359 23.27 -22.65 2.28
CA GLU A 359 23.44 -22.12 3.64
C GLU A 359 24.90 -22.07 4.13
N SER A 360 25.83 -22.01 3.19
CA SER A 360 27.26 -21.83 3.44
C SER A 360 27.63 -20.36 3.63
N THR A 361 26.81 -19.45 3.09
CA THR A 361 27.04 -18.01 3.13
C THR A 361 25.79 -17.28 3.57
N LEU A 362 25.96 -16.33 4.48
CA LEU A 362 24.95 -15.35 4.87
C LEU A 362 25.41 -13.96 4.41
N VAL A 363 24.50 -13.14 3.91
CA VAL A 363 24.70 -11.70 3.75
C VAL A 363 23.76 -10.94 4.66
N SER A 364 24.21 -9.81 5.18
CA SER A 364 23.37 -8.91 5.98
C SER A 364 23.70 -7.45 5.73
N CYS A 365 22.71 -6.58 5.90
CA CYS A 365 22.86 -5.14 5.72
C CYS A 365 22.12 -4.30 6.77
N GLY A 366 22.63 -3.09 6.99
CA GLY A 366 22.09 -2.10 7.93
C GLY A 366 21.71 -0.77 7.29
N ASP A 367 21.50 0.25 8.13
CA ASP A 367 21.17 1.62 7.70
C ASP A 367 22.38 2.53 7.51
N GLU A 368 23.58 2.13 7.93
CA GLU A 368 24.80 2.85 7.57
C GLU A 368 25.31 2.53 6.16
N LYS A 369 25.99 3.52 5.57
CA LYS A 369 26.65 3.39 4.26
C LYS A 369 27.73 2.31 4.35
N HIS A 370 27.90 1.54 3.27
CA HIS A 370 28.91 0.47 3.14
C HIS A 370 28.74 -0.76 4.04
N GLU A 371 27.64 -0.90 4.78
CA GLU A 371 27.47 -2.03 5.68
C GLU A 371 26.73 -3.20 5.01
N ILE A 372 27.33 -3.79 3.96
CA ILE A 372 26.97 -5.15 3.52
C ILE A 372 28.07 -6.10 3.99
N ILE A 373 27.72 -7.03 4.86
CA ILE A 373 28.66 -7.99 5.44
C ILE A 373 28.38 -9.39 4.90
N VAL A 374 29.45 -10.08 4.51
CA VAL A 374 29.43 -11.50 4.15
C VAL A 374 29.93 -12.31 5.34
N TRP A 375 29.16 -13.35 5.67
CA TRP A 375 29.50 -14.35 6.68
C TRP A 375 29.58 -15.71 6.03
N GLU A 376 30.53 -16.52 6.45
CA GLU A 376 30.74 -17.87 5.93
C GLU A 376 30.66 -18.88 7.05
N LYS A 377 30.02 -20.01 6.75
CA LYS A 377 29.85 -21.12 7.67
C LYS A 377 31.18 -21.85 7.83
N GLY A 378 31.74 -21.80 9.03
CA GLY A 378 32.96 -22.52 9.39
C GLY A 378 32.74 -24.03 9.52
N LYS A 379 33.84 -24.76 9.69
CA LYS A 379 33.84 -26.22 9.92
C LYS A 379 33.05 -26.63 11.19
N ASP A 380 32.89 -25.72 12.13
CA ASP A 380 32.10 -25.86 13.35
C ASP A 380 30.59 -25.60 13.14
N ASN A 381 30.14 -25.49 11.88
CA ASN A 381 28.77 -25.16 11.49
C ASN A 381 28.26 -23.80 12.01
N LYS A 382 29.17 -22.90 12.41
CA LYS A 382 28.85 -21.53 12.84
C LYS A 382 29.19 -20.53 11.76
N MET A 383 28.32 -19.54 11.56
CA MET A 383 28.62 -18.40 10.70
C MET A 383 29.73 -17.56 11.34
N LYS A 384 30.68 -17.10 10.51
CA LYS A 384 31.80 -16.26 10.92
C LYS A 384 31.97 -15.13 9.92
N PHE A 385 32.42 -13.97 10.41
CA PHE A 385 32.72 -12.83 9.56
C PHE A 385 33.73 -13.23 8.48
N LYS A 386 33.43 -12.90 7.22
CA LYS A 386 34.34 -13.09 6.09
C LYS A 386 34.93 -11.76 5.64
N TYR A 387 34.09 -10.84 5.16
CA TYR A 387 34.50 -9.51 4.72
C TYR A 387 33.30 -8.55 4.58
N PHE A 388 33.60 -7.25 4.46
CA PHE A 388 32.67 -6.22 3.97
C PHE A 388 32.67 -6.20 2.44
N VAL A 389 31.50 -6.16 1.82
CA VAL A 389 31.38 -6.07 0.35
C VAL A 389 31.85 -4.69 -0.11
N LYS A 390 32.82 -4.65 -1.02
CA LYS A 390 33.27 -3.39 -1.62
C LYS A 390 32.22 -2.90 -2.62
N GLN A 391 31.65 -1.73 -2.33
CA GLN A 391 30.68 -1.05 -3.17
C GLN A 391 31.40 -0.01 -4.03
N GLN A 392 31.12 0.05 -5.33
CA GLN A 392 31.78 0.99 -6.25
C GLN A 392 30.89 2.19 -6.51
N GLN A 393 29.75 2.01 -7.19
CA GLN A 393 28.79 3.09 -7.39
C GLN A 393 27.91 3.27 -6.17
N SER A 394 27.64 2.16 -5.48
CA SER A 394 26.70 2.14 -4.37
C SER A 394 27.30 2.58 -3.04
N GLN A 395 28.58 3.00 -3.06
CA GLN A 395 29.36 3.35 -1.87
C GLN A 395 28.55 4.31 -1.00
N ASN A 396 28.10 5.45 -1.54
CA ASN A 396 27.46 6.48 -0.70
C ASN A 396 26.00 6.20 -0.30
N TYR A 397 25.46 5.03 -0.61
CA TYR A 397 24.06 4.70 -0.34
C TYR A 397 23.93 3.70 0.80
N PHE A 398 22.75 3.70 1.43
CA PHE A 398 22.34 2.65 2.34
C PHE A 398 21.09 1.95 1.78
N GLY A 399 20.77 0.78 2.34
CA GLY A 399 19.72 -0.07 1.83
C GLY A 399 19.35 -1.12 2.84
N LYS A 400 18.04 -1.29 3.06
CA LYS A 400 17.47 -2.11 4.14
C LYS A 400 16.98 -3.48 3.69
N LYS A 401 17.23 -3.85 2.42
CA LYS A 401 16.71 -5.09 1.80
C LYS A 401 17.81 -5.75 0.96
N LEU A 402 18.06 -7.03 1.20
CA LEU A 402 18.88 -7.87 0.33
C LEU A 402 18.33 -9.28 0.22
N PHE A 403 18.73 -9.98 -0.85
CA PHE A 403 18.27 -11.35 -1.09
C PHE A 403 19.21 -12.11 -2.04
N PHE A 404 19.54 -13.36 -1.71
CA PHE A 404 20.27 -14.25 -2.61
C PHE A 404 19.40 -14.77 -3.77
N LEU A 405 19.85 -14.51 -5.01
CA LEU A 405 19.26 -15.09 -6.22
C LEU A 405 19.83 -16.48 -6.55
N SER A 406 21.05 -16.76 -6.11
CA SER A 406 21.71 -18.06 -6.29
C SER A 406 22.86 -18.19 -5.30
N GLU A 407 23.62 -19.29 -5.37
CA GLU A 407 24.86 -19.47 -4.62
C GLU A 407 25.85 -18.31 -4.73
N LYS A 408 25.87 -17.64 -5.89
CA LYS A 408 26.93 -16.69 -6.26
C LYS A 408 26.42 -15.30 -6.56
N ILE A 409 25.12 -15.05 -6.42
CA ILE A 409 24.49 -13.78 -6.80
C ILE A 409 23.47 -13.38 -5.75
N PHE A 410 23.57 -12.15 -5.26
CA PHE A 410 22.53 -11.52 -4.44
C PHE A 410 22.17 -10.14 -4.97
N ILE A 411 21.01 -9.64 -4.58
CA ILE A 411 20.56 -8.28 -4.85
C ILE A 411 20.48 -7.47 -3.56
N TRP A 412 20.67 -6.17 -3.69
CA TRP A 412 20.51 -5.20 -2.62
C TRP A 412 19.76 -3.98 -3.14
N VAL A 413 18.73 -3.56 -2.41
CA VAL A 413 17.82 -2.48 -2.82
C VAL A 413 18.16 -1.24 -2.01
N THR A 414 18.35 -0.11 -2.68
CA THR A 414 18.62 1.16 -2.00
C THR A 414 17.43 1.58 -1.15
N ALA A 415 17.71 2.32 -0.08
CA ALA A 415 16.69 2.95 0.75
C ALA A 415 16.84 4.48 0.82
N THR A 416 17.84 5.04 0.13
CA THR A 416 18.09 6.49 0.10
C THR A 416 17.15 7.22 -0.87
N LYS A 417 16.86 8.49 -0.57
CA LYS A 417 16.20 9.44 -1.49
C LYS A 417 17.07 9.83 -2.69
N GLU A 418 18.38 9.59 -2.63
CA GLU A 418 19.32 10.00 -3.67
C GLU A 418 19.19 9.15 -4.94
N VAL A 419 18.96 7.84 -4.78
CA VAL A 419 18.98 6.87 -5.88
C VAL A 419 17.99 5.74 -5.63
N ASP A 420 17.22 5.41 -6.67
CA ASP A 420 16.21 4.35 -6.69
C ASP A 420 16.69 3.20 -7.58
N LYS A 421 17.47 2.26 -7.01
CA LYS A 421 18.09 1.17 -7.77
C LYS A 421 18.09 -0.16 -7.01
N ILE A 422 18.14 -1.23 -7.79
CA ILE A 422 18.49 -2.58 -7.31
C ILE A 422 19.87 -2.90 -7.84
N PHE A 423 20.84 -2.99 -6.93
CA PHE A 423 22.19 -3.41 -7.24
C PHE A 423 22.27 -4.94 -7.24
N VAL A 424 22.98 -5.49 -8.23
CA VAL A 424 23.27 -6.93 -8.32
C VAL A 424 24.73 -7.15 -7.96
N PHE A 425 24.99 -8.08 -7.04
CA PHE A 425 26.33 -8.47 -6.63
C PHE A 425 26.58 -9.92 -7.04
N GLU A 426 27.74 -10.18 -7.63
CA GLU A 426 28.14 -11.52 -8.07
C GLU A 426 29.55 -11.85 -7.59
N ILE A 427 29.83 -13.13 -7.33
CA ILE A 427 31.17 -13.56 -6.94
C ILE A 427 32.13 -13.40 -8.12
N LYS A 428 33.18 -12.59 -7.92
CA LYS A 428 34.37 -12.49 -8.79
C LYS A 428 35.60 -12.54 -7.91
N ASN A 429 36.55 -13.42 -8.25
CA ASN A 429 37.77 -13.65 -7.46
C ASN A 429 37.44 -13.92 -5.98
N GLU A 430 36.50 -14.84 -5.73
CA GLU A 430 36.06 -15.28 -4.39
C GLU A 430 35.36 -14.23 -3.52
N VAL A 431 35.22 -12.99 -4.00
CA VAL A 431 34.52 -11.91 -3.32
C VAL A 431 33.30 -11.43 -4.09
N PHE A 432 32.24 -11.04 -3.39
CA PHE A 432 31.10 -10.39 -4.04
C PHE A 432 31.50 -9.00 -4.55
N GLN A 433 31.21 -8.74 -5.82
CA GLN A 433 31.45 -7.47 -6.47
C GLN A 433 30.18 -7.00 -7.18
N GLU A 434 29.96 -5.69 -7.14
CA GLU A 434 28.85 -5.03 -7.81
C GLU A 434 28.95 -5.23 -9.34
N ASN A 435 27.87 -5.69 -9.97
CA ASN A 435 27.75 -5.78 -11.42
C ASN A 435 26.89 -4.62 -11.95
N GLN A 436 27.57 -3.60 -12.45
CA GLN A 436 26.95 -2.37 -12.96
C GLN A 436 26.01 -2.64 -14.16
N GLN A 437 26.34 -3.60 -15.03
CA GLN A 437 25.53 -3.91 -16.21
C GLN A 437 24.21 -4.62 -15.88
N LYS A 438 24.10 -5.19 -14.67
CA LYS A 438 22.89 -5.88 -14.19
C LYS A 438 22.09 -5.05 -13.17
N THR A 439 22.56 -3.84 -12.86
CA THR A 439 21.85 -2.94 -11.95
C THR A 439 20.54 -2.50 -12.60
N ILE A 440 19.46 -2.48 -11.82
CA ILE A 440 18.11 -2.13 -12.29
C ILE A 440 17.79 -0.74 -11.79
N GLU A 441 17.43 0.15 -12.72
CA GLU A 441 16.85 1.45 -12.40
C GLU A 441 15.38 1.29 -12.05
N LEU A 442 14.97 1.85 -10.92
CA LEU A 442 13.56 1.94 -10.51
C LEU A 442 13.04 3.34 -10.81
N ILE A 443 11.73 3.55 -10.64
CA ILE A 443 11.13 4.88 -10.75
C ILE A 443 11.77 5.80 -9.71
N GLN A 444 12.28 6.94 -10.16
CA GLN A 444 12.92 7.92 -9.30
C GLN A 444 11.87 8.71 -8.50
N GLU A 445 12.00 8.67 -7.18
CA GLU A 445 11.10 9.33 -6.23
C GLU A 445 11.93 10.05 -5.16
N LYS A 446 12.42 11.25 -5.44
CA LYS A 446 13.47 11.93 -4.65
C LYS A 446 13.01 12.53 -3.32
N GLU A 447 11.74 12.41 -2.97
CA GLU A 447 11.14 13.17 -1.86
C GLU A 447 11.46 12.59 -0.48
N GLN A 448 11.69 11.28 -0.35
CA GLN A 448 11.93 10.63 0.94
C GLN A 448 12.76 9.35 0.84
N ASP A 449 13.42 9.00 1.96
CA ASP A 449 14.07 7.70 2.14
C ASP A 449 13.01 6.59 2.26
N ASP A 450 13.34 5.40 1.77
CA ASP A 450 12.49 4.22 1.85
C ASP A 450 12.66 3.50 3.20
N MET A 451 11.93 3.98 4.20
CA MET A 451 12.06 3.51 5.59
C MET A 451 11.26 2.25 5.93
N PHE A 452 10.31 1.87 5.07
CA PHE A 452 9.41 0.75 5.34
C PHE A 452 10.01 -0.58 4.88
N LEU A 453 9.76 -1.64 5.64
CA LEU A 453 10.26 -2.97 5.36
C LEU A 453 9.17 -3.79 4.66
N PHE A 454 9.49 -4.29 3.48
CA PHE A 454 8.66 -5.26 2.76
C PHE A 454 9.65 -6.31 2.26
N PRO A 455 9.46 -7.58 2.61
CA PRO A 455 10.44 -8.61 2.29
C PRO A 455 10.58 -8.76 0.77
N ILE A 456 11.79 -9.02 0.30
CA ILE A 456 11.97 -9.49 -1.08
C ILE A 456 11.39 -10.90 -1.14
N ILE A 457 10.37 -11.09 -1.97
CA ILE A 457 9.69 -12.37 -2.08
C ILE A 457 10.07 -12.99 -3.40
N ARG A 458 10.57 -14.22 -3.36
CA ARG A 458 10.84 -15.01 -4.55
C ARG A 458 9.99 -16.26 -4.51
N GLU A 459 9.25 -16.51 -5.58
CA GLU A 459 8.60 -17.79 -5.74
C GLU A 459 9.52 -18.79 -6.44
N LYS A 460 9.43 -20.05 -6.01
CA LYS A 460 10.42 -21.08 -6.32
C LYS A 460 10.36 -21.57 -7.77
N ASN A 461 9.21 -21.51 -8.45
CA ASN A 461 8.98 -22.19 -9.73
C ASN A 461 8.90 -21.26 -10.95
N SER A 462 8.65 -19.97 -10.74
CA SER A 462 8.31 -19.01 -11.80
C SER A 462 9.43 -18.04 -12.18
N ASN A 463 10.57 -18.12 -11.49
CA ASN A 463 11.63 -17.11 -11.57
C ASN A 463 11.13 -15.67 -11.30
N MET A 464 9.99 -15.50 -10.62
CA MET A 464 9.46 -14.18 -10.27
C MET A 464 9.94 -13.74 -8.89
N ILE A 465 10.31 -12.47 -8.81
CA ILE A 465 10.73 -11.79 -7.60
C ILE A 465 9.85 -10.56 -7.43
N ILE A 466 9.29 -10.38 -6.25
CA ILE A 466 8.45 -9.25 -5.90
C ILE A 466 9.18 -8.40 -4.88
N ILE A 467 9.30 -7.12 -5.19
CA ILE A 467 9.97 -6.15 -4.36
C ILE A 467 9.11 -4.91 -4.30
N ARG A 468 8.90 -4.39 -3.10
CA ARG A 468 8.33 -3.07 -2.91
C ARG A 468 9.45 -2.06 -2.70
N HIS A 469 9.36 -0.94 -3.37
CA HIS A 469 10.29 0.18 -3.26
C HIS A 469 9.49 1.48 -3.34
N LYS A 470 9.58 2.29 -2.29
CA LYS A 470 8.76 3.50 -2.12
C LYS A 470 7.28 3.25 -2.43
N THR A 471 6.66 3.99 -3.35
CA THR A 471 5.21 3.85 -3.62
C THR A 471 4.85 2.70 -4.56
N HIS A 472 5.83 1.89 -4.98
CA HIS A 472 5.66 0.91 -6.03
C HIS A 472 5.93 -0.52 -5.56
N ILE A 473 5.12 -1.46 -6.06
CA ILE A 473 5.42 -2.90 -6.02
C ILE A 473 5.87 -3.32 -7.43
N TYR A 474 7.07 -3.90 -7.52
CA TYR A 474 7.67 -4.38 -8.75
C TYR A 474 7.62 -5.90 -8.81
N PHE A 475 7.22 -6.41 -9.98
CA PHE A 475 7.35 -7.81 -10.36
C PHE A 475 8.55 -7.91 -11.29
N LEU A 476 9.62 -8.54 -10.81
CA LEU A 476 10.85 -8.77 -11.54
C LEU A 476 10.92 -10.22 -12.01
N LYS A 477 11.23 -10.43 -13.29
CA LYS A 477 11.53 -11.75 -13.84
C LYS A 477 13.03 -11.97 -13.81
N ASP A 478 13.47 -13.06 -13.19
CA ASP A 478 14.84 -13.54 -13.25
C ASP A 478 15.06 -14.31 -14.55
N LEU A 479 15.83 -13.71 -15.45
CA LEU A 479 16.20 -14.29 -16.75
C LEU A 479 17.41 -15.23 -16.64
N GLY A 480 17.89 -15.47 -15.42
CA GLY A 480 19.07 -16.29 -15.15
C GLY A 480 20.35 -15.46 -15.05
N SER A 481 21.34 -16.02 -14.37
CA SER A 481 22.65 -15.39 -14.14
C SER A 481 22.56 -13.99 -13.53
N GLY A 482 21.52 -13.69 -12.74
CA GLY A 482 21.32 -12.39 -12.11
C GLY A 482 20.85 -11.28 -13.05
N LYS A 483 20.45 -11.60 -14.29
CA LYS A 483 19.79 -10.63 -15.17
C LYS A 483 18.32 -10.56 -14.81
N LEU A 484 17.91 -9.44 -14.24
CA LEU A 484 16.54 -9.20 -13.83
C LEU A 484 15.87 -8.20 -14.79
N LYS A 485 14.58 -8.40 -15.06
CA LYS A 485 13.76 -7.49 -15.88
C LYS A 485 12.47 -7.14 -15.14
N ILE A 486 12.09 -5.87 -15.13
CA ILE A 486 10.77 -5.45 -14.62
C ILE A 486 9.71 -5.97 -15.60
N ALA A 487 8.87 -6.89 -15.13
CA ALA A 487 7.78 -7.49 -15.89
C ALA A 487 6.46 -6.71 -15.70
N GLN A 488 6.21 -6.21 -14.49
CA GLN A 488 5.02 -5.44 -14.14
C GLN A 488 5.31 -4.57 -12.92
N GLN A 489 4.56 -3.48 -12.75
CA GLN A 489 4.62 -2.64 -11.56
C GLN A 489 3.21 -2.17 -11.16
N ILE A 490 3.02 -1.93 -9.87
CA ILE A 490 1.80 -1.35 -9.29
C ILE A 490 2.20 -0.07 -8.57
N ASN A 491 1.60 1.06 -8.95
CA ASN A 491 1.68 2.28 -8.15
C ASN A 491 0.60 2.24 -7.07
N CYS A 492 0.99 2.21 -5.80
CA CYS A 492 0.07 2.19 -4.67
C CYS A 492 -0.22 3.60 -4.12
N GLU A 493 0.46 4.64 -4.63
CA GLU A 493 0.28 6.05 -4.27
C GLU A 493 0.58 6.37 -2.79
N THR A 494 1.25 5.45 -2.09
CA THR A 494 1.72 5.60 -0.70
C THR A 494 2.93 4.72 -0.46
N THR A 495 3.83 5.11 0.43
CA THR A 495 5.02 4.30 0.81
C THR A 495 4.74 3.27 1.90
N HIS A 496 3.63 3.43 2.62
CA HIS A 496 3.25 2.51 3.71
C HIS A 496 2.51 1.31 3.10
N ILE A 497 3.29 0.41 2.51
CA ILE A 497 2.80 -0.79 1.84
C ILE A 497 3.47 -2.00 2.47
N TYR A 498 2.64 -2.96 2.88
CA TYR A 498 3.09 -4.23 3.41
C TYR A 498 2.31 -5.34 2.75
N GLY A 499 3.00 -6.34 2.22
CA GLY A 499 2.36 -7.32 1.39
C GLY A 499 3.18 -8.56 1.22
N THR A 500 2.51 -9.55 0.67
CA THR A 500 3.08 -10.83 0.35
C THR A 500 2.38 -11.43 -0.86
N ILE A 501 2.87 -12.56 -1.33
CA ILE A 501 2.24 -13.33 -2.38
C ILE A 501 1.98 -14.75 -1.87
N THR A 502 0.94 -15.40 -2.39
CA THR A 502 0.75 -16.82 -2.14
C THR A 502 1.93 -17.62 -2.69
N ASN A 503 2.28 -18.72 -2.02
CA ASN A 503 3.44 -19.57 -2.36
C ASN A 503 3.38 -20.15 -3.79
N ASN A 504 2.21 -20.15 -4.41
CA ASN A 504 1.96 -20.62 -5.79
C ASN A 504 1.77 -19.45 -6.78
N LEU A 505 2.09 -18.22 -6.40
CA LEU A 505 1.87 -16.99 -7.17
C LEU A 505 0.44 -16.72 -7.64
N SER A 506 -0.57 -17.37 -7.09
CA SER A 506 -1.94 -17.17 -7.55
C SER A 506 -2.50 -15.80 -7.16
N HIS A 507 -2.06 -15.23 -6.03
CA HIS A 507 -2.59 -13.97 -5.52
C HIS A 507 -1.52 -13.12 -4.85
N LEU A 508 -1.43 -11.85 -5.23
CA LEU A 508 -0.73 -10.80 -4.48
C LEU A 508 -1.69 -10.23 -3.43
N LEU A 509 -1.23 -10.12 -2.20
CA LEU A 509 -1.97 -9.49 -1.13
C LEU A 509 -1.11 -8.39 -0.50
N TYR A 510 -1.62 -7.17 -0.46
CA TYR A 510 -0.94 -6.09 0.26
C TYR A 510 -1.92 -5.19 0.98
N TRP A 511 -1.50 -4.70 2.13
CA TRP A 511 -2.13 -3.62 2.86
C TRP A 511 -1.48 -2.30 2.45
N ASP A 512 -2.30 -1.27 2.27
CA ASP A 512 -1.82 0.11 2.13
C ASP A 512 -2.58 1.06 3.05
N ASN A 513 -1.88 2.09 3.56
CA ASN A 513 -2.49 3.06 4.48
C ASN A 513 -3.51 3.98 3.79
N LYS A 514 -3.44 4.14 2.46
CA LYS A 514 -4.26 5.07 1.70
C LYS A 514 -5.70 4.59 1.62
N THR A 515 -5.89 3.29 1.40
CA THR A 515 -7.20 2.64 1.40
C THR A 515 -7.57 2.09 2.77
N GLY A 516 -6.60 1.94 3.67
CA GLY A 516 -6.81 1.46 5.03
C GLY A 516 -7.34 0.03 5.03
N GLY A 517 -6.76 -0.85 4.21
CA GLY A 517 -7.22 -2.22 4.05
C GLY A 517 -6.31 -3.10 3.19
N TYR A 518 -6.58 -4.39 3.22
CA TYR A 518 -5.94 -5.39 2.37
C TYR A 518 -6.56 -5.36 0.98
N LYS A 519 -5.72 -5.26 -0.06
CA LYS A 519 -6.07 -5.49 -1.45
C LYS A 519 -5.53 -6.84 -1.89
N ILE A 520 -6.41 -7.66 -2.45
CA ILE A 520 -6.08 -9.00 -2.93
C ILE A 520 -6.26 -9.01 -4.44
N TYR A 521 -5.15 -9.24 -5.15
CA TYR A 521 -5.11 -9.33 -6.59
C TYR A 521 -4.89 -10.78 -7.00
N GLN A 522 -5.77 -11.30 -7.85
CA GLN A 522 -5.48 -12.49 -8.63
C GLN A 522 -4.40 -12.17 -9.66
N ILE A 523 -3.41 -13.05 -9.75
CA ILE A 523 -2.35 -12.97 -10.75
C ILE A 523 -2.66 -14.00 -11.83
N LYS A 524 -2.85 -13.51 -13.06
CA LYS A 524 -2.97 -14.37 -14.24
C LYS A 524 -1.72 -14.19 -15.09
N GLN A 525 -0.98 -15.29 -15.27
CA GLN A 525 0.08 -15.35 -16.26
C GLN A 525 -0.56 -15.71 -17.60
N THR A 526 -0.46 -14.82 -18.59
CA THR A 526 -0.84 -15.17 -19.95
C THR A 526 0.28 -15.99 -20.57
N GLU A 527 0.13 -17.31 -20.59
CA GLU A 527 0.86 -18.15 -21.54
C GLU A 527 0.28 -17.86 -22.93
N GLN A 528 1.03 -17.16 -23.78
CA GLN A 528 0.74 -17.27 -25.20
C GLN A 528 1.10 -18.71 -25.60
N PHE A 529 0.07 -19.52 -25.86
CA PHE A 529 0.22 -20.79 -26.55
C PHE A 529 0.95 -20.53 -27.87
N LEU A 530 2.24 -20.86 -27.93
CA LEU A 530 2.91 -21.17 -29.18
C LEU A 530 2.39 -22.54 -29.63
N ASN A 531 1.19 -22.57 -30.19
CA ASN A 531 0.81 -23.67 -31.08
C ASN A 531 1.42 -23.34 -32.45
N LEU A 532 2.52 -24.04 -32.75
CA LEU A 532 2.99 -24.28 -34.12
C LEU A 532 1.95 -25.09 -34.89
#